data_AF-A0AAJ1N2X8-F1
#
_entry.id   AF-A0AAJ1N2X8-F1
#
_cell.length_a   1.000
_cell.length_b   1.000
_cell.length_c   1.000
_cell.angle_alpha   90.00
_cell.angle_beta   90.00
_cell.angle_gamma   90.00
#
_symmetry.space_group_name_H-M   'P 1'
#
loop_
_entity.id
_entity.type
_entity.pdbx_description
1 polymer ?
#
loop_
_entity_poly.entity_id
_entity_poly.type
_entity_poly.pdbx_seq_one_letter_code
_entity_poly.pdbx_strand_id
1 'polypeptide(L)'
;MNTINELLNKINKEKSGDTLSLADIISMSFSEFRHRSSEALTWRETNLLYKQAHHESKQSKLAELRILSRANPQLANTTNLDISPSSQNSSYNNWFYGRAHRFVKPGSVASMFSPAAYLTELYRESKNLHPETSQYHLNKRRPDIAALALTQDNMDEELSTLSLSNELLLHNIQTLEKTDYNGVMKMLSTYRQTGLTPYHLPYESARQAILLQDHIQDLKQ
;
A
#
# COMPACT_ATOMS: atom_id res chain seq x y z
N MET A 1 -7.67 2.78 -35.15
CA MET A 1 -7.32 3.94 -34.30
C MET A 1 -8.42 4.99 -34.31
N ASN A 2 -8.98 5.39 -35.47
CA ASN A 2 -10.05 6.40 -35.56
C ASN A 2 -11.28 6.09 -34.69
N THR A 3 -11.77 4.86 -34.73
CA THR A 3 -12.95 4.44 -33.94
C THR A 3 -12.73 4.49 -32.43
N ILE A 4 -11.52 4.22 -31.92
CA ILE A 4 -11.23 4.24 -30.47
C ILE A 4 -11.19 5.67 -29.94
N ASN A 5 -10.54 6.57 -30.69
CA ASN A 5 -10.48 7.98 -30.33
C ASN A 5 -11.87 8.63 -30.41
N GLU A 6 -12.70 8.23 -31.36
CA GLU A 6 -14.11 8.63 -31.43
C GLU A 6 -14.90 8.18 -30.19
N LEU A 7 -14.72 6.94 -29.73
CA LEU A 7 -15.40 6.43 -28.53
C LEU A 7 -14.92 7.10 -27.24
N LEU A 8 -13.62 7.36 -27.10
CA LEU A 8 -13.07 8.14 -25.98
C LEU A 8 -13.63 9.57 -25.98
N ASN A 9 -13.66 10.21 -27.15
CA ASN A 9 -14.26 11.54 -27.31
C ASN A 9 -15.76 11.53 -26.99
N LYS A 10 -16.48 10.45 -27.32
CA LYS A 10 -17.90 10.30 -26.99
C LYS A 10 -18.13 10.27 -25.48
N ILE A 11 -17.33 9.49 -24.74
CA ILE A 11 -17.39 9.45 -23.26
C ILE A 11 -17.04 10.82 -22.66
N ASN A 12 -15.98 11.45 -23.15
CA ASN A 12 -15.45 12.69 -22.57
C ASN A 12 -16.31 13.92 -22.92
N LYS A 13 -17.14 13.87 -23.97
CA LYS A 13 -18.09 14.94 -24.32
C LYS A 13 -19.26 15.04 -23.33
N GLU A 14 -19.68 13.94 -22.74
CA GLU A 14 -20.84 13.91 -21.83
C GLU A 14 -20.48 14.28 -20.38
N LYS A 15 -19.21 14.17 -19.97
CA LYS A 15 -18.76 14.46 -18.60
C LYS A 15 -17.87 15.71 -18.54
N SER A 16 -18.44 16.82 -18.07
CA SER A 16 -17.85 18.17 -18.07
C SER A 16 -16.72 18.42 -17.04
N GLY A 17 -15.87 17.43 -16.72
CA GLY A 17 -14.81 17.69 -15.75
C GLY A 17 -13.70 16.67 -15.60
N ASP A 18 -13.84 15.45 -16.14
CA ASP A 18 -12.88 14.37 -15.91
C ASP A 18 -12.61 13.62 -17.22
N THR A 19 -11.48 13.95 -17.88
CA THR A 19 -11.09 13.34 -19.16
C THR A 19 -10.58 11.93 -18.91
N LEU A 20 -11.35 10.93 -19.34
CA LEU A 20 -10.96 9.53 -19.22
C LEU A 20 -9.94 9.17 -20.31
N SER A 21 -8.81 8.62 -19.88
CA SER A 21 -7.78 8.04 -20.76
C SER A 21 -7.83 6.51 -20.75
N LEU A 22 -7.14 5.87 -21.70
CA LEU A 22 -6.98 4.40 -21.70
C LEU A 22 -6.24 3.89 -20.46
N ALA A 23 -5.34 4.72 -19.89
CA ALA A 23 -4.60 4.39 -18.66
C ALA A 23 -5.53 4.23 -17.47
N ASP A 24 -6.54 5.11 -17.35
CA ASP A 24 -7.50 5.08 -16.24
C ASP A 24 -8.39 3.84 -16.31
N ILE A 25 -8.78 3.41 -17.52
CA ILE A 25 -9.62 2.22 -17.73
C ILE A 25 -8.93 0.95 -17.21
N ILE A 26 -7.61 0.85 -17.34
CA ILE A 26 -6.83 -0.33 -16.90
C ILE A 26 -6.89 -0.53 -15.38
N SER A 27 -7.05 0.56 -14.63
CA SER A 27 -7.10 0.51 -13.16
C SER A 27 -8.46 0.09 -12.61
N MET A 28 -9.50 0.09 -13.45
CA MET A 28 -10.88 -0.21 -13.07
C MET A 28 -11.26 -1.62 -13.50
N SER A 29 -12.21 -2.23 -12.79
CA SER A 29 -12.84 -3.46 -13.28
C SER A 29 -13.77 -3.19 -14.46
N PHE A 30 -14.03 -4.20 -15.29
CA PHE A 30 -15.00 -4.07 -16.39
C PHE A 30 -16.39 -3.63 -15.91
N SER A 31 -16.81 -4.08 -14.73
CA SER A 31 -18.09 -3.71 -14.13
C SER A 31 -18.13 -2.22 -13.79
N GLU A 32 -17.10 -1.71 -13.11
CA GLU A 32 -16.99 -0.29 -12.77
C GLU A 32 -16.95 0.58 -14.03
N PHE A 33 -16.15 0.18 -15.02
CA PHE A 33 -16.09 0.88 -16.30
C PHE A 33 -17.43 0.86 -17.04
N ARG A 34 -18.17 -0.26 -16.97
CA ARG A 34 -19.50 -0.37 -17.56
C ARG A 34 -20.51 0.53 -16.86
N HIS A 35 -20.51 0.58 -15.53
CA HIS A 35 -21.34 1.51 -14.77
C HIS A 35 -21.00 2.97 -15.09
N ARG A 36 -19.73 3.29 -15.30
CA ARG A 36 -19.28 4.65 -15.65
C ARG A 36 -19.67 5.07 -17.08
N SER A 37 -19.80 4.12 -18.00
CA SER A 37 -20.01 4.35 -19.44
C SER A 37 -21.39 3.94 -19.97
N SER A 38 -22.31 3.52 -19.11
CA SER A 38 -23.60 2.95 -19.52
C SER A 38 -24.50 3.90 -20.30
N GLU A 39 -24.37 5.21 -20.07
CA GLU A 39 -25.17 6.25 -20.73
C GLU A 39 -24.62 6.60 -22.12
N ALA A 40 -23.30 6.73 -22.25
CA ALA A 40 -22.63 7.14 -23.48
C ALA A 40 -22.43 6.00 -24.50
N LEU A 41 -22.18 4.77 -24.01
CA LEU A 41 -21.67 3.66 -24.81
C LEU A 41 -22.57 2.42 -24.73
N THR A 42 -22.71 1.77 -25.87
CA THR A 42 -23.28 0.42 -25.94
C THR A 42 -22.33 -0.60 -25.30
N TRP A 43 -22.88 -1.73 -24.85
CA TRP A 43 -22.07 -2.79 -24.21
C TRP A 43 -20.91 -3.26 -25.10
N ARG A 44 -21.16 -3.36 -26.42
CA ARG A 44 -20.15 -3.78 -27.40
C ARG A 44 -19.01 -2.78 -27.49
N GLU A 45 -19.32 -1.49 -27.51
CA GLU A 45 -18.32 -0.42 -27.54
C GLU A 45 -17.51 -0.38 -26.23
N THR A 46 -18.17 -0.49 -25.07
CA THR A 46 -17.49 -0.61 -23.76
C THR A 46 -16.52 -1.79 -23.75
N ASN A 47 -16.95 -2.98 -24.20
CA ASN A 47 -16.11 -4.18 -24.24
C ASN A 47 -14.93 -4.03 -25.21
N LEU A 48 -15.15 -3.42 -26.38
CA LEU A 48 -14.08 -3.15 -27.33
C LEU A 48 -13.03 -2.23 -26.73
N LEU A 49 -13.46 -1.13 -26.11
CA LEU A 49 -12.56 -0.15 -25.51
C LEU A 49 -11.78 -0.75 -24.32
N TYR A 50 -12.44 -1.53 -23.47
CA TYR A 50 -11.81 -2.23 -22.35
C TYR A 50 -10.75 -3.23 -22.83
N LYS A 51 -11.07 -4.06 -23.83
CA LYS A 51 -10.10 -5.01 -24.42
C LYS A 51 -8.90 -4.29 -25.02
N GLN A 52 -9.13 -3.17 -25.70
CA GLN A 52 -8.06 -2.37 -26.28
C GLN A 52 -7.15 -1.78 -25.20
N ALA A 53 -7.72 -1.18 -24.14
CA ALA A 53 -6.95 -0.63 -23.03
C ALA A 53 -6.06 -1.69 -22.37
N HIS A 54 -6.59 -2.89 -22.12
CA HIS A 54 -5.79 -4.00 -21.58
C HIS A 54 -4.74 -4.52 -22.56
N HIS A 55 -5.04 -4.53 -23.86
CA HIS A 55 -4.06 -4.92 -24.87
C HIS A 55 -2.88 -3.94 -24.91
N GLU A 56 -3.15 -2.63 -24.87
CA GLU A 56 -2.11 -1.60 -24.78
C GLU A 56 -1.32 -1.70 -23.48
N SER A 57 -1.98 -1.93 -22.34
CA SER A 57 -1.30 -2.19 -21.05
C SER A 57 -0.30 -3.34 -21.15
N LYS A 58 -0.70 -4.46 -21.78
CA LYS A 58 0.18 -5.62 -21.98
C LYS A 58 1.37 -5.25 -22.86
N GLN A 59 1.16 -4.50 -23.93
CA GLN A 59 2.24 -4.05 -24.80
C GLN A 59 3.21 -3.11 -24.06
N SER A 60 2.72 -2.17 -23.26
CA SER A 60 3.54 -1.29 -22.44
C SER A 60 4.36 -2.06 -21.41
N LYS A 61 3.76 -3.04 -20.71
CA LYS A 61 4.47 -3.91 -19.77
C LYS A 61 5.56 -4.75 -20.45
N LEU A 62 5.27 -5.29 -21.65
CA LEU A 62 6.26 -6.04 -22.43
C LEU A 62 7.41 -5.15 -22.91
N ALA A 63 7.13 -3.92 -23.32
CA ALA A 63 8.14 -2.94 -23.71
C ALA A 63 9.04 -2.57 -22.51
N GLU A 64 8.43 -2.27 -21.35
CA GLU A 64 9.16 -1.99 -20.11
C GLU A 64 10.04 -3.18 -19.71
N LEU A 65 9.49 -4.40 -19.69
CA LEU A 65 10.26 -5.62 -19.40
C LEU A 65 11.45 -5.79 -20.34
N ARG A 66 11.26 -5.58 -21.65
CA ARG A 66 12.33 -5.69 -22.64
C ARG A 66 13.44 -4.67 -22.41
N ILE A 67 13.08 -3.43 -22.04
CA ILE A 67 14.06 -2.37 -21.77
C ILE A 67 14.85 -2.70 -20.50
N LEU A 68 14.16 -3.00 -19.39
CA LEU A 68 14.80 -3.26 -18.09
C LEU A 68 15.61 -4.56 -18.09
N SER A 69 15.11 -5.64 -18.70
CA SER A 69 15.82 -6.92 -18.78
C SER A 69 17.17 -6.79 -19.51
N ARG A 70 17.22 -6.00 -20.59
CA ARG A 70 18.46 -5.74 -21.35
C ARG A 70 19.38 -4.70 -20.70
N ALA A 71 18.86 -3.87 -19.80
CA ALA A 71 19.64 -2.87 -19.07
C ALA A 71 20.27 -3.41 -17.78
N ASN A 72 20.08 -4.71 -17.46
CA ASN A 72 20.62 -5.32 -16.25
C ASN A 72 22.16 -5.21 -16.20
N PRO A 73 22.74 -4.57 -15.16
CA PRO A 73 24.20 -4.42 -15.01
C PRO A 73 24.96 -5.73 -14.99
N GLN A 74 24.33 -6.83 -14.56
CA GLN A 74 24.96 -8.15 -14.53
C GLN A 74 25.25 -8.71 -15.93
N LEU A 75 24.48 -8.30 -16.94
CA LEU A 75 24.68 -8.72 -18.33
C LEU A 75 25.75 -7.88 -19.06
N ALA A 76 26.10 -6.70 -18.54
CA ALA A 76 27.08 -5.83 -19.17
C ALA A 76 28.50 -6.42 -19.17
N ASN A 77 28.81 -7.27 -18.18
CA ASN A 77 30.17 -7.82 -17.97
C ASN A 77 30.35 -9.25 -18.52
N THR A 78 29.36 -9.81 -19.23
CA THR A 78 29.44 -11.18 -19.73
C THR A 78 30.06 -11.21 -21.14
N THR A 79 31.12 -12.00 -21.33
CA THR A 79 31.91 -12.01 -22.59
C THR A 79 31.26 -12.77 -23.75
N ASN A 80 30.33 -13.70 -23.47
CA ASN A 80 29.81 -14.66 -24.45
C ASN A 80 28.30 -14.51 -24.71
N LEU A 81 27.69 -13.42 -24.25
CA LEU A 81 26.27 -13.14 -24.41
C LEU A 81 26.09 -11.92 -25.30
N ASP A 82 25.71 -12.13 -26.56
CA ASP A 82 25.46 -11.08 -27.56
C ASP A 82 24.13 -10.35 -27.32
N ILE A 83 23.98 -9.74 -26.14
CA ILE A 83 22.79 -8.98 -25.77
C ILE A 83 23.02 -7.50 -26.04
N SER A 84 22.45 -6.99 -27.14
CA SER A 84 22.46 -5.55 -27.41
C SER A 84 21.41 -4.82 -26.56
N PRO A 85 21.72 -3.61 -26.06
CA PRO A 85 20.75 -2.78 -25.34
C PRO A 85 19.56 -2.45 -26.24
N SER A 86 18.40 -2.19 -25.63
CA SER A 86 17.23 -1.77 -26.40
C SER A 86 17.45 -0.37 -27.01
N SER A 87 17.02 -0.15 -28.25
CA SER A 87 17.05 1.18 -28.88
C SER A 87 16.23 2.23 -28.11
N GLN A 88 15.26 1.78 -27.32
CA GLN A 88 14.37 2.60 -26.50
C GLN A 88 14.95 2.96 -25.13
N ASN A 89 16.14 2.45 -24.76
CA ASN A 89 16.72 2.67 -23.43
C ASN A 89 16.98 4.16 -23.15
N SER A 90 17.52 4.91 -24.12
CA SER A 90 17.76 6.34 -23.95
C SER A 90 16.46 7.11 -23.68
N SER A 91 15.44 6.89 -24.51
CA SER A 91 14.12 7.51 -24.35
C SER A 91 13.50 7.16 -22.99
N TYR A 92 13.54 5.89 -22.57
CA TYR A 92 13.00 5.45 -21.29
C TYR A 92 13.66 6.17 -20.10
N ASN A 93 14.99 6.33 -20.13
CA ASN A 93 15.68 7.05 -19.06
C ASN A 93 15.37 8.55 -19.04
N ASN A 94 15.11 9.16 -20.20
CA ASN A 94 14.65 10.54 -20.25
C ASN A 94 13.25 10.70 -19.64
N TRP A 95 12.32 9.79 -19.94
CA TRP A 95 10.96 9.81 -19.39
C TRP A 95 10.88 9.49 -17.89
N PHE A 96 11.74 8.57 -17.41
CA PHE A 96 11.70 8.04 -16.04
C PHE A 96 12.95 8.36 -15.22
N TYR A 97 13.59 9.51 -15.47
CA TYR A 97 14.70 10.04 -14.67
C TYR A 97 15.80 9.01 -14.35
N GLY A 98 16.25 8.29 -15.38
CA GLY A 98 17.33 7.32 -15.24
C GLY A 98 16.93 6.00 -14.55
N ARG A 99 15.63 5.66 -14.46
CA ARG A 99 15.18 4.41 -13.80
C ARG A 99 15.89 3.15 -14.31
N ALA A 100 16.16 3.04 -15.62
CA ALA A 100 16.86 1.88 -16.16
C ALA A 100 18.37 1.86 -15.86
N HIS A 101 18.93 2.87 -15.20
CA HIS A 101 20.30 2.87 -14.67
C HIS A 101 20.35 2.63 -13.15
N ARG A 102 19.20 2.71 -12.46
CA ARG A 102 19.11 2.69 -10.99
C ARG A 102 18.65 1.32 -10.47
N PHE A 103 19.40 0.28 -10.78
CA PHE A 103 19.15 -1.05 -10.23
C PHE A 103 19.46 -1.11 -8.74
N VAL A 104 18.69 -1.90 -8.02
CA VAL A 104 18.82 -2.07 -6.56
C VAL A 104 19.15 -3.52 -6.23
N LYS A 105 19.85 -3.73 -5.11
CA LYS A 105 20.14 -5.08 -4.61
C LYS A 105 18.87 -5.75 -4.10
N PRO A 106 18.79 -7.09 -4.13
CA PRO A 106 17.74 -7.83 -3.43
C PRO A 106 17.70 -7.45 -1.94
N GLY A 107 16.50 -7.47 -1.35
CA GLY A 107 16.28 -7.06 0.05
C GLY A 107 16.11 -5.55 0.26
N SER A 108 16.43 -4.71 -0.73
CA SER A 108 16.14 -3.28 -0.61
C SER A 108 14.64 -2.98 -0.69
N VAL A 109 14.16 -2.09 0.18
CA VAL A 109 12.79 -1.56 0.18
C VAL A 109 12.39 -0.96 -1.17
N ALA A 110 13.35 -0.38 -1.89
CA ALA A 110 13.16 0.24 -3.20
C ALA A 110 13.01 -0.75 -4.36
N SER A 111 13.17 -2.06 -4.11
CA SER A 111 12.97 -3.09 -5.13
C SER A 111 11.50 -3.20 -5.53
N MET A 112 11.24 -3.39 -6.82
CA MET A 112 9.89 -3.72 -7.33
C MET A 112 9.36 -5.06 -6.79
N PHE A 113 10.25 -5.89 -6.25
CA PHE A 113 9.95 -7.18 -5.67
C PHE A 113 10.03 -7.16 -4.13
N SER A 114 10.13 -5.99 -3.51
CA SER A 114 10.17 -5.87 -2.05
C SER A 114 8.79 -6.12 -1.43
N PRO A 115 8.73 -6.52 -0.16
CA PRO A 115 7.50 -6.53 0.63
C PRO A 115 6.79 -5.16 0.62
N ALA A 116 7.52 -4.05 0.61
CA ALA A 116 6.94 -2.71 0.53
C ALA A 116 6.23 -2.45 -0.82
N ALA A 117 6.80 -2.93 -1.93
CA ALA A 117 6.13 -2.87 -3.23
C ALA A 117 4.84 -3.72 -3.24
N TYR A 118 4.90 -4.92 -2.66
CA TYR A 118 3.71 -5.76 -2.49
C TYR A 118 2.64 -5.08 -1.63
N LEU A 119 3.02 -4.48 -0.50
CA LEU A 119 2.11 -3.73 0.37
C LEU A 119 1.47 -2.54 -0.35
N THR A 120 2.24 -1.82 -1.17
CA THR A 120 1.76 -0.68 -1.95
C THR A 120 0.66 -1.09 -2.92
N GLU A 121 0.87 -2.19 -3.66
CA GLU A 121 -0.13 -2.76 -4.56
C GLU A 121 -1.34 -3.27 -3.78
N LEU A 122 -1.13 -4.03 -2.70
CA LEU A 122 -2.21 -4.57 -1.87
C LEU A 122 -3.08 -3.45 -1.29
N TYR A 123 -2.48 -2.37 -0.79
CA TYR A 123 -3.19 -1.22 -0.27
C TYR A 123 -3.98 -0.50 -1.37
N ARG A 124 -3.39 -0.31 -2.56
CA ARG A 124 -4.07 0.32 -3.70
C ARG A 124 -5.34 -0.43 -4.10
N GLU A 125 -5.28 -1.76 -4.17
CA GLU A 125 -6.41 -2.60 -4.58
C GLU A 125 -7.44 -2.80 -3.44
N SER A 126 -7.00 -2.87 -2.18
CA SER A 126 -7.90 -3.19 -1.06
C SER A 126 -8.60 -1.99 -0.42
N LYS A 127 -8.05 -0.78 -0.54
CA LYS A 127 -8.62 0.42 0.12
C LYS A 127 -10.07 0.71 -0.31
N ASN A 128 -10.40 0.42 -1.56
CA ASN A 128 -11.70 0.74 -2.16
C ASN A 128 -12.75 -0.37 -2.00
N LEU A 129 -12.46 -1.45 -1.24
CA LEU A 129 -13.41 -2.54 -0.99
C LEU A 129 -14.65 -2.08 -0.21
N HIS A 130 -14.52 -1.03 0.60
CA HIS A 130 -15.62 -0.40 1.32
C HIS A 130 -15.67 1.10 0.99
N PRO A 131 -16.86 1.70 0.90
CA PRO A 131 -16.98 3.14 0.66
C PRO A 131 -16.38 3.93 1.83
N GLU A 132 -15.83 5.11 1.55
CA GLU A 132 -15.20 6.02 2.54
C GLU A 132 -16.09 6.33 3.76
N THR A 133 -17.42 6.29 3.59
CA THR A 133 -18.39 6.53 4.67
C THR A 133 -18.48 5.37 5.67
N SER A 134 -18.13 4.15 5.24
CA SER A 134 -18.23 2.93 6.05
C SER A 134 -17.18 2.89 7.16
N GLN A 135 -17.57 2.42 8.36
CA GLN A 135 -16.62 2.15 9.44
C GLN A 135 -15.58 1.07 9.09
N TYR A 136 -15.88 0.22 8.10
CA TYR A 136 -14.98 -0.84 7.63
C TYR A 136 -13.97 -0.35 6.58
N HIS A 137 -14.08 0.90 6.13
CA HIS A 137 -13.11 1.50 5.24
C HIS A 137 -11.72 1.55 5.89
N LEU A 138 -10.69 1.18 5.12
CA LEU A 138 -9.35 0.94 5.67
C LEU A 138 -8.79 2.18 6.38
N ASN A 139 -8.93 3.36 5.77
CA ASN A 139 -8.44 4.63 6.34
C ASN A 139 -9.19 5.05 7.61
N LYS A 140 -10.41 4.54 7.81
CA LYS A 140 -11.22 4.88 8.99
C LYS A 140 -10.89 3.97 10.17
N ARG A 141 -10.70 2.67 9.93
CA ARG A 141 -10.36 1.70 10.97
C ARG A 141 -8.87 1.68 11.33
N ARG A 142 -8.01 2.02 10.38
CA ARG A 142 -6.53 1.99 10.50
C ARG A 142 -5.90 3.16 9.74
N PRO A 143 -6.07 4.41 10.21
CA PRO A 143 -5.47 5.59 9.57
C PRO A 143 -3.94 5.55 9.55
N ASP A 144 -3.33 4.83 10.49
CA ASP A 144 -1.89 4.63 10.63
C ASP A 144 -1.26 3.91 9.43
N ILE A 145 -1.98 2.98 8.79
CA ILE A 145 -1.48 2.24 7.61
C ILE A 145 -1.27 3.19 6.42
N ALA A 146 -2.15 4.17 6.24
CA ALA A 146 -2.03 5.15 5.16
C ALA A 146 -0.84 6.09 5.33
N ALA A 147 -0.44 6.35 6.58
CA ALA A 147 0.66 7.23 6.95
C ALA A 147 2.00 6.47 7.14
N LEU A 148 2.00 5.14 6.96
CA LEU A 148 3.20 4.31 7.14
C LEU A 148 4.28 4.70 6.13
N ALA A 149 5.44 5.12 6.62
CA ALA A 149 6.59 5.42 5.77
C ALA A 149 7.21 4.13 5.22
N LEU A 150 7.47 4.08 3.91
CA LEU A 150 8.14 2.94 3.26
C LEU A 150 9.67 3.11 3.34
N THR A 151 10.22 2.92 4.54
CA THR A 151 11.66 2.98 4.83
C THR A 151 12.27 1.59 4.95
N GLN A 152 13.60 1.49 4.87
CA GLN A 152 14.30 0.21 5.08
C GLN A 152 14.14 -0.26 6.53
N ASP A 153 14.21 0.64 7.50
CA ASP A 153 14.06 0.31 8.92
C ASP A 153 12.68 -0.31 9.20
N ASN A 154 11.59 0.26 8.66
CA ASN A 154 10.24 -0.30 8.81
C ASN A 154 10.06 -1.66 8.12
N MET A 155 10.94 -2.02 7.18
CA MET A 155 10.92 -3.30 6.50
C MET A 155 11.76 -4.36 7.25
N ASP A 156 12.88 -3.96 7.84
CA ASP A 156 13.88 -4.87 8.39
C ASP A 156 13.83 -5.00 9.92
N GLU A 157 13.33 -4.00 10.65
CA GLU A 157 13.30 -4.00 12.11
C GLU A 157 12.30 -5.03 12.66
N GLU A 158 12.79 -5.95 13.48
CA GLU A 158 11.95 -6.92 14.18
C GLU A 158 11.32 -6.29 15.42
N LEU A 159 10.00 -6.13 15.37
CA LEU A 159 9.19 -5.61 16.48
C LEU A 159 8.22 -6.66 17.00
N SER A 160 7.92 -6.58 18.29
CA SER A 160 6.87 -7.39 18.89
C SER A 160 5.49 -6.92 18.41
N THR A 161 4.73 -7.82 17.81
CA THR A 161 3.35 -7.56 17.35
C THR A 161 2.45 -7.04 18.47
N LEU A 162 2.68 -7.47 19.72
CA LEU A 162 1.93 -6.99 20.87
C LEU A 162 2.22 -5.51 21.16
N SER A 163 3.46 -5.07 20.96
CA SER A 163 3.84 -3.66 21.16
C SER A 163 3.13 -2.77 20.13
N LEU A 164 3.10 -3.16 18.86
CA LEU A 164 2.34 -2.46 17.82
C LEU A 164 0.83 -2.40 18.12
N SER A 165 0.27 -3.49 18.65
CA SER A 165 -1.14 -3.51 19.08
C SER A 165 -1.40 -2.53 20.23
N ASN A 166 -0.51 -2.49 21.22
CA ASN A 166 -0.62 -1.55 22.34
C ASN A 166 -0.46 -0.10 21.88
N GLU A 167 0.51 0.20 21.01
CA GLU A 167 0.70 1.52 20.42
C GLU A 167 -0.57 2.00 19.70
N LEU A 168 -1.16 1.14 18.86
CA LEU A 168 -2.40 1.47 18.16
C LEU A 168 -3.56 1.76 19.11
N LEU A 169 -3.78 0.90 20.11
CA LEU A 169 -4.86 1.07 21.09
C LEU A 169 -4.68 2.35 21.91
N LEU A 170 -3.46 2.61 22.39
CA LEU A 170 -3.15 3.78 23.19
C LEU A 170 -3.26 5.06 22.37
N HIS A 171 -2.75 5.08 21.14
CA HIS A 171 -2.87 6.23 20.25
C HIS A 171 -4.35 6.60 19.98
N ASN A 172 -5.21 5.60 19.77
CA ASN A 172 -6.64 5.82 19.57
C ASN A 172 -7.31 6.39 20.83
N ILE A 173 -7.00 5.86 22.02
CA ILE A 173 -7.54 6.37 23.29
C ILE A 173 -7.03 7.79 23.57
N GLN A 174 -5.73 8.05 23.37
CA GLN A 174 -5.13 9.38 23.50
C GLN A 174 -5.81 10.40 22.60
N THR A 175 -6.09 10.03 21.35
CA THR A 175 -6.77 10.89 20.38
C THR A 175 -8.22 11.16 20.76
N LEU A 176 -8.93 10.14 21.26
CA LEU A 176 -10.33 10.25 21.69
C LEU A 176 -10.48 11.13 22.94
N GLU A 177 -9.67 10.87 23.96
CA GLU A 177 -9.68 11.58 25.25
C GLU A 177 -8.89 12.90 25.22
N LYS A 178 -8.17 13.16 24.11
CA LYS A 178 -7.31 14.34 23.91
C LYS A 178 -6.32 14.54 25.05
N THR A 179 -5.70 13.45 25.48
CA THR A 179 -4.79 13.41 26.63
C THR A 179 -3.49 12.70 26.29
N ASP A 180 -2.49 12.86 27.14
CA ASP A 180 -1.19 12.21 26.97
C ASP A 180 -1.22 10.76 27.49
N TYR A 181 -0.12 10.03 27.27
CA TYR A 181 0.02 8.66 27.75
C TYR A 181 -0.22 8.52 29.26
N ASN A 182 0.31 9.45 30.06
CA ASN A 182 0.16 9.41 31.51
C ASN A 182 -1.30 9.66 31.92
N GLY A 183 -1.98 10.57 31.24
CA GLY A 183 -3.42 10.82 31.38
C GLY A 183 -4.25 9.58 31.08
N VAL A 184 -3.94 8.86 29.99
CA VAL A 184 -4.62 7.59 29.68
C VAL A 184 -4.41 6.55 30.79
N MET A 185 -3.18 6.40 31.30
CA MET A 185 -2.89 5.43 32.38
C MET A 185 -3.58 5.79 33.71
N LYS A 186 -3.70 7.08 34.03
CA LYS A 186 -4.47 7.55 35.20
C LYS A 186 -5.96 7.33 35.05
N MET A 187 -6.49 7.50 33.84
CA MET A 187 -7.89 7.20 33.55
C MET A 187 -8.15 5.70 33.71
N LEU A 188 -7.34 4.85 33.09
CA LEU A 188 -7.49 3.39 33.15
C LEU A 188 -7.39 2.83 34.59
N SER A 189 -6.63 3.48 35.47
CA SER A 189 -6.51 3.06 36.87
C SER A 189 -7.73 3.36 37.75
N THR A 190 -8.57 4.28 37.31
CA THR A 190 -9.80 4.66 38.03
C THR A 190 -11.06 4.21 37.30
N TYR A 191 -10.93 3.74 36.05
CA TYR A 191 -12.04 3.27 35.22
C TYR A 191 -12.64 1.98 35.77
N ARG A 192 -13.96 1.99 36.03
CA ARG A 192 -14.71 0.88 36.66
C ARG A 192 -15.87 0.36 35.81
N GLN A 193 -16.01 0.86 34.58
CA GLN A 193 -17.17 0.57 33.73
C GLN A 193 -17.03 -0.74 32.92
N THR A 194 -15.84 -1.34 32.87
CA THR A 194 -15.59 -2.64 32.21
C THR A 194 -14.94 -3.64 33.17
N GLY A 195 -15.13 -4.94 32.92
CA GLY A 195 -14.76 -6.01 33.85
C GLY A 195 -13.25 -6.25 34.04
N LEU A 196 -12.41 -5.79 33.10
CA LEU A 196 -10.95 -5.92 33.17
C LEU A 196 -10.23 -4.63 33.60
N THR A 197 -10.98 -3.62 34.02
CA THR A 197 -10.48 -2.38 34.62
C THR A 197 -11.10 -2.21 36.01
N PRO A 198 -10.39 -1.66 37.01
CA PRO A 198 -9.26 -0.74 36.88
C PRO A 198 -7.92 -1.43 36.58
N TYR A 199 -7.12 -0.80 35.69
CA TYR A 199 -5.75 -1.22 35.39
C TYR A 199 -4.77 -0.11 35.82
N HIS A 200 -4.00 -0.35 36.88
CA HIS A 200 -3.02 0.61 37.40
C HIS A 200 -1.59 0.17 37.08
N LEU A 201 -1.05 0.67 35.97
CA LEU A 201 0.27 0.30 35.45
C LEU A 201 1.40 0.40 36.50
N PRO A 202 1.54 1.47 37.30
CA PRO A 202 2.59 1.54 38.32
C PRO A 202 2.45 0.47 39.41
N TYR A 203 1.23 0.09 39.79
CA TYR A 203 1.00 -0.99 40.74
C TYR A 203 1.38 -2.34 40.16
N GLU A 204 0.96 -2.64 38.92
CA GLU A 204 1.34 -3.90 38.26
C GLU A 204 2.86 -3.99 38.07
N SER A 205 3.51 -2.91 37.66
CA SER A 205 4.96 -2.86 37.53
C SER A 205 5.67 -3.11 38.87
N ALA A 206 5.23 -2.46 39.95
CA ALA A 206 5.78 -2.68 41.30
C ALA A 206 5.55 -4.12 41.79
N ARG A 207 4.35 -4.65 41.60
CA ARG A 207 4.00 -6.03 41.96
C ARG A 207 4.88 -7.04 41.23
N GLN A 208 5.02 -6.91 39.91
CA GLN A 208 5.86 -7.81 39.11
C GLN A 208 7.34 -7.68 39.48
N ALA A 209 7.84 -6.47 39.74
CA ALA A 209 9.21 -6.27 40.19
C ALA A 209 9.48 -6.99 41.53
N ILE A 210 8.56 -6.91 42.49
CA ILE A 210 8.66 -7.64 43.76
C ILE A 210 8.67 -9.16 43.51
N LEU A 211 7.74 -9.68 42.70
CA LEU A 211 7.66 -11.12 42.40
C LEU A 211 8.91 -11.67 41.70
N LEU A 212 9.55 -10.87 40.84
CA LEU A 212 10.78 -11.26 40.16
C LEU A 212 12.00 -11.23 41.09
N GLN A 213 12.03 -10.32 42.07
CA GLN A 213 13.14 -10.21 43.03
C GLN A 213 13.01 -11.20 44.19
N ASP A 214 11.81 -11.36 44.74
CA ASP A 214 11.50 -12.21 45.89
C ASP A 214 10.76 -13.48 45.43
N HIS A 215 11.42 -14.24 44.54
CA HIS A 215 10.86 -15.47 43.96
C HIS A 215 10.72 -16.61 45.01
N ILE A 216 11.03 -16.37 46.29
CA ILE A 216 11.23 -17.39 47.33
C ILE A 216 10.65 -16.93 48.69
N GLN A 217 9.33 -17.05 48.87
CA GLN A 217 8.76 -17.30 50.20
C GLN A 217 7.97 -18.63 50.31
N ASP A 218 7.74 -19.36 49.21
CA ASP A 218 6.91 -20.58 49.22
C ASP A 218 7.68 -21.92 49.13
N LEU A 219 9.00 -21.95 49.34
CA LEU A 219 9.79 -23.20 49.38
C LEU A 219 10.37 -23.55 50.77
N LYS A 220 9.95 -22.86 51.83
CA LYS A 220 10.31 -23.21 53.21
C LYS A 220 9.15 -22.99 54.19
N GLN A 221 8.18 -23.90 54.17
CA GLN A 221 7.45 -24.34 55.37
C GLN A 221 7.36 -25.86 55.36
#